data_AF-A0AAX6H8L6-F1
#
_entry.id   AF-A0AAX6H8L6-F1
#
_cell.length_a   1.000
_cell.length_b   1.000
_cell.length_c   1.000
_cell.angle_alpha   90.00
_cell.angle_beta   90.00
_cell.angle_gamma   90.00
#
_symmetry.space_group_name_H-M   'P 1'
#
loop_
_entity.id
_entity.type
_entity.pdbx_description
1 polymer ?
#
loop_
_entity_poly.entity_id
_entity_poly.type
_entity_poly.pdbx_seq_one_letter_code
_entity_poly.pdbx_strand_id
1 'polypeptide(L)'
;MKKKKTTSSATTAAAGDLKTLIRSHSAFFDRLVSLVPPKFYISGAADDDRPYFNGLSKAAKASLRKQSRENTKKSRRDRFNPDAPSSTLDLLHQSLENPNPKNSSPNPSSGSLTYEELRARLRQRIEDLRSGRNTRPKPHETHKRKREEDDDEEIEEQQKEEPKEEKLNLNDLSYGKIKTGESKKKKKLTKAQALEKAKRLEELKKDPEKGEAITKKQSWKTAASRAAGEKVHDDPKLIKESIKKEKRRQQKHAEKWKERVDSRESSRKEKQKTRSDNIKERIQQKKARRIEKREKKLMRPGFEGRKEGYINQ
;
A
#
# COMPACT_ATOMS: atom_id res chain seq x y z
N MET A 1 67.57 9.04 59.90
CA MET A 1 66.08 9.03 59.90
C MET A 1 65.59 8.65 58.52
N LYS A 2 65.09 7.41 58.31
CA LYS A 2 64.62 6.93 57.01
C LYS A 2 63.14 7.27 56.83
N LYS A 3 62.79 8.12 55.85
CA LYS A 3 61.39 8.37 55.45
C LYS A 3 60.92 7.25 54.51
N LYS A 4 59.88 6.51 54.91
CA LYS A 4 59.21 5.51 54.08
C LYS A 4 58.36 6.20 53.01
N LYS A 5 58.51 5.80 51.74
CA LYS A 5 57.61 6.16 50.63
C LYS A 5 56.34 5.31 50.70
N THR A 6 55.18 5.95 50.76
CA THR A 6 53.84 5.34 50.63
C THR A 6 53.14 5.95 49.42
N THR A 7 53.25 5.33 48.23
CA THR A 7 52.58 5.86 47.02
C THR A 7 51.98 4.79 46.08
N SER A 8 51.92 3.50 46.46
CA SER A 8 51.46 2.45 45.53
C SER A 8 50.02 1.94 45.73
N SER A 9 49.32 2.30 46.82
CA SER A 9 47.94 1.80 47.05
C SER A 9 46.83 2.69 46.48
N ALA A 10 47.13 3.94 46.11
CA ALA A 10 46.14 4.89 45.59
C ALA A 10 45.76 4.61 44.12
N THR A 11 46.68 4.05 43.33
CA THR A 11 46.51 3.86 41.88
C THR A 11 45.57 2.70 41.53
N THR A 12 45.54 1.64 42.33
CA THR A 12 44.62 0.50 42.16
C THR A 12 43.19 0.84 42.58
N ALA A 13 43.01 1.68 43.61
CA ALA A 13 41.70 2.17 44.03
C ALA A 13 41.07 3.10 42.97
N ALA A 14 41.86 4.04 42.43
CA ALA A 14 41.41 4.92 41.33
C ALA A 14 41.13 4.16 40.03
N ALA A 15 41.88 3.10 39.72
CA ALA A 15 41.62 2.23 38.57
C ALA A 15 40.34 1.39 38.71
N GLY A 16 39.94 1.05 39.95
CA GLY A 16 38.65 0.43 40.24
C GLY A 16 37.49 1.36 39.90
N ASP A 17 37.62 2.63 40.28
CA ASP A 17 36.61 3.68 40.04
C ASP A 17 36.45 4.03 38.55
N LEU A 18 37.54 3.96 37.78
CA LEU A 18 37.46 4.14 36.33
C LEU A 18 36.75 2.96 35.64
N LYS A 19 36.98 1.72 36.09
CA LYS A 19 36.32 0.54 35.51
C LYS A 19 34.82 0.54 35.81
N THR A 20 34.42 0.93 37.02
CA THR A 20 33.01 1.08 37.38
C THR A 20 32.36 2.21 36.57
N LEU A 21 33.05 3.33 36.36
CA LEU A 21 32.59 4.42 35.50
C LEU A 21 32.44 4.02 34.03
N ILE A 22 33.40 3.29 33.47
CA ILE A 22 33.30 2.77 32.09
C ILE A 22 32.11 1.82 31.96
N ARG A 23 31.88 0.95 32.97
CA ARG A 23 30.76 0.02 33.01
C ARG A 23 29.41 0.76 33.11
N SER A 24 29.32 1.85 33.88
CA SER A 24 28.10 2.64 33.98
C SER A 24 27.80 3.38 32.68
N HIS A 25 28.83 3.94 32.03
CA HIS A 25 28.71 4.57 30.72
C HIS A 25 28.30 3.56 29.65
N SER A 26 28.90 2.37 29.60
CA SER A 26 28.51 1.34 28.62
C SER A 26 27.03 0.96 28.78
N ALA A 27 26.57 0.73 30.01
CA ALA A 27 25.18 0.42 30.29
C ALA A 27 24.23 1.59 29.92
N PHE A 28 24.66 2.84 30.10
CA PHE A 28 23.91 4.02 29.69
C PHE A 28 23.76 4.09 28.16
N PHE A 29 24.84 3.88 27.40
CA PHE A 29 24.80 3.87 25.94
C PHE A 29 23.98 2.70 25.40
N ASP A 30 24.07 1.51 26.00
CA ASP A 30 23.25 0.35 25.62
C ASP A 30 21.76 0.68 25.76
N ARG A 31 21.40 1.38 26.83
CA ARG A 31 20.04 1.88 27.05
C ARG A 31 19.63 2.89 25.97
N LEU A 32 20.48 3.85 25.64
CA LEU A 32 20.21 4.80 24.55
C LEU A 32 19.99 4.11 23.19
N VAL A 33 20.80 3.10 22.87
CA VAL A 33 20.65 2.34 21.62
C VAL A 33 19.33 1.56 21.62
N SER A 34 18.90 1.04 22.77
CA SER A 34 17.62 0.35 22.91
C SER A 34 16.39 1.24 22.70
N LEU A 35 16.50 2.56 22.92
CA LEU A 35 15.41 3.52 22.71
C LEU A 35 15.12 3.74 21.21
N VAL A 36 16.13 3.55 20.37
CA VAL A 36 16.01 3.77 18.93
C VAL A 36 15.61 2.45 18.26
N PRO A 37 14.55 2.45 17.41
CA PRO A 37 14.09 1.24 16.77
C PRO A 37 15.19 0.50 15.98
N PRO A 38 15.25 -0.84 16.04
CA PRO A 38 16.28 -1.63 15.36
C PRO A 38 16.36 -1.40 13.86
N LYS A 39 15.24 -0.96 13.25
CA LYS A 39 15.12 -0.60 11.83
C LYS A 39 16.21 0.37 11.35
N PHE A 40 16.70 1.27 12.21
CA PHE A 40 17.67 2.29 11.83
C PHE A 40 19.13 1.80 11.88
N TYR A 41 19.41 0.72 12.62
CA TYR A 41 20.77 0.18 12.76
C TYR A 41 20.98 -1.11 11.97
N ILE A 42 19.94 -1.92 11.82
CA ILE A 42 19.99 -3.20 11.12
C ILE A 42 19.39 -3.00 9.73
N SER A 43 20.25 -2.80 8.73
CA SER A 43 19.84 -2.78 7.33
C SER A 43 19.18 -4.12 6.97
N GLY A 44 17.91 -4.08 6.56
CA GLY A 44 17.09 -5.26 6.29
C GLY A 44 16.05 -5.62 7.37
N ALA A 45 16.04 -4.95 8.53
CA ALA A 45 15.07 -5.26 9.59
C ALA A 45 13.63 -4.79 9.31
N ALA A 46 13.41 -3.89 8.34
CA ALA A 46 12.06 -3.53 7.92
C ALA A 46 11.99 -3.04 6.47
N ASP A 47 11.02 -3.62 5.78
CA ASP A 47 10.33 -3.14 4.58
C ASP A 47 10.85 -3.50 3.18
N ASP A 48 12.09 -3.95 3.01
CA ASP A 48 12.60 -4.28 1.67
C ASP A 48 12.25 -5.70 1.19
N ASP A 49 11.86 -6.60 2.10
CA ASP A 49 11.51 -7.98 1.77
C ASP A 49 10.02 -8.19 1.43
N ARG A 50 9.23 -7.12 1.28
CA ARG A 50 7.81 -7.26 0.90
C ARG A 50 7.75 -7.92 -0.48
N PRO A 51 7.31 -9.18 -0.60
CA PRO A 51 7.41 -9.89 -1.86
C PRO A 51 6.54 -9.19 -2.90
N TYR A 52 7.17 -8.66 -3.94
CA TYR A 52 6.43 -8.03 -5.02
C TYR A 52 5.63 -9.11 -5.77
N PHE A 53 4.31 -9.13 -5.53
CA PHE A 53 3.43 -10.18 -6.08
C PHE A 53 3.21 -10.08 -7.59
N ASN A 54 3.66 -9.01 -8.24
CA ASN A 54 3.40 -8.83 -9.67
C ASN A 54 4.29 -9.77 -10.49
N GLY A 55 3.75 -10.35 -11.56
CA GLY A 55 4.48 -11.29 -12.42
C GLY A 55 4.50 -12.76 -11.95
N LEU A 56 4.14 -13.07 -10.70
CA LEU A 56 4.07 -14.46 -10.22
C LEU A 56 2.80 -15.19 -10.69
N SER A 57 2.91 -16.52 -10.87
CA SER A 57 1.77 -17.40 -11.20
C SER A 57 0.73 -17.41 -10.06
N LYS A 58 -0.51 -17.84 -10.37
CA LYS A 58 -1.59 -17.91 -9.36
C LYS A 58 -1.24 -18.83 -8.19
N ALA A 59 -0.61 -19.98 -8.46
CA ALA A 59 -0.17 -20.92 -7.44
C ALA A 59 0.96 -20.33 -6.57
N ALA A 60 1.96 -19.69 -7.19
CA ALA A 60 3.05 -19.03 -6.47
C ALA A 60 2.56 -17.86 -5.60
N LYS A 61 1.55 -17.11 -6.07
CA LYS A 61 0.90 -16.07 -5.25
C LYS A 61 0.17 -16.67 -4.04
N ALA A 62 -0.48 -17.82 -4.21
CA ALA A 62 -1.19 -18.48 -3.12
C ALA A 62 -0.22 -19.01 -2.05
N SER A 63 0.90 -19.61 -2.45
CA SER A 63 1.92 -20.11 -1.52
C SER A 63 2.57 -18.96 -0.73
N LEU A 64 2.99 -17.87 -1.38
CA LEU A 64 3.54 -16.70 -0.69
C LEU A 64 2.53 -16.04 0.27
N ARG A 65 1.24 -16.00 -0.11
CA ARG A 65 0.18 -15.50 0.79
C ARG A 65 -0.01 -16.41 2.00
N LYS A 66 0.11 -17.73 1.83
CA LYS A 66 0.08 -18.69 2.94
C LYS A 66 1.27 -18.47 3.89
N GLN A 67 2.48 -18.36 3.34
CA GLN A 67 3.69 -18.06 4.10
C GLN A 67 3.59 -16.72 4.85
N SER A 68 3.08 -15.66 4.21
CA SER A 68 2.87 -14.37 4.87
C SER A 68 1.89 -14.46 6.05
N ARG A 69 0.82 -15.25 5.92
CA ARG A 69 -0.13 -15.52 7.02
C ARG A 69 0.52 -16.30 8.15
N GLU A 70 1.33 -17.31 7.83
CA GLU A 70 2.10 -18.09 8.81
C GLU A 70 3.15 -17.23 9.52
N ASN A 71 3.89 -16.39 8.79
CA ASN A 71 4.85 -15.45 9.35
C ASN A 71 4.18 -14.43 10.28
N THR A 72 3.00 -13.93 9.92
CA THR A 72 2.23 -13.02 10.80
C THR A 72 1.79 -13.73 12.08
N LYS A 73 1.35 -14.99 11.99
CA LYS A 73 1.00 -15.81 13.17
C LYS A 73 2.23 -16.08 14.04
N LYS A 74 3.36 -16.42 13.42
CA LYS A 74 4.63 -16.66 14.11
C LYS A 74 5.11 -15.40 14.83
N SER A 75 5.18 -14.26 14.14
CA SER A 75 5.51 -12.97 14.74
C SER A 75 4.57 -12.60 15.89
N ARG A 76 3.27 -12.89 15.79
CA ARG A 76 2.33 -12.69 16.91
C ARG A 76 2.64 -13.59 18.10
N ARG A 77 3.07 -14.83 17.88
CA ARG A 77 3.45 -15.75 18.95
C ARG A 77 4.78 -15.32 19.58
N ASP A 78 5.73 -14.92 18.76
CA ASP A 78 7.06 -14.48 19.19
C ASP A 78 7.01 -13.20 20.03
N ARG A 79 6.02 -12.31 19.80
CA ARG A 79 5.76 -11.14 20.66
C ARG A 79 5.46 -11.50 22.13
N PHE A 80 5.03 -12.72 22.41
CA PHE A 80 4.69 -13.19 23.76
C PHE A 80 5.70 -14.20 24.32
N ASN A 81 6.81 -14.46 23.62
CA ASN A 81 7.86 -15.34 24.11
C ASN A 81 8.90 -14.49 24.88
N PRO A 82 9.16 -14.78 26.17
CA PRO A 82 10.15 -14.04 26.96
C PRO A 82 11.60 -14.28 26.48
N ASP A 83 11.85 -15.43 25.84
CA ASP A 83 13.17 -15.82 25.34
C ASP A 83 13.47 -15.24 23.94
N ALA A 84 12.53 -14.53 23.32
CA ALA A 84 12.75 -13.94 22.01
C ALA A 84 13.54 -12.62 22.12
N PRO A 85 14.53 -12.38 21.23
CA PRO A 85 15.36 -11.19 21.29
C PRO A 85 14.54 -9.93 21.04
N SER A 86 14.24 -9.20 22.10
CA SER A 86 13.38 -8.00 22.04
C SER A 86 14.18 -6.72 21.83
N SER A 87 15.46 -6.69 22.24
CA SER A 87 16.27 -5.48 22.23
C SER A 87 17.02 -5.28 20.90
N THR A 88 17.24 -4.01 20.54
CA THR A 88 18.02 -3.61 19.37
C THR A 88 19.43 -4.22 19.37
N LEU A 89 20.06 -4.29 20.54
CA LEU A 89 21.40 -4.87 20.68
C LEU A 89 21.40 -6.39 20.50
N ASP A 90 20.40 -7.07 21.03
CA ASP A 90 20.28 -8.52 20.90
C ASP A 90 20.07 -8.95 19.44
N LEU A 91 19.24 -8.19 18.70
CA LEU A 91 19.11 -8.37 17.25
C LEU A 91 20.42 -8.08 16.50
N LEU A 92 21.22 -7.12 16.97
CA LEU A 92 22.53 -6.82 16.39
C LEU A 92 23.53 -7.94 16.67
N HIS A 93 23.61 -8.43 17.91
CA HIS A 93 24.43 -9.58 18.29
C HIS A 93 24.05 -10.83 17.50
N GLN A 94 22.75 -11.13 17.39
CA GLN A 94 22.23 -12.24 16.58
C GLN A 94 22.64 -12.10 15.10
N SER A 95 22.63 -10.88 14.55
CA SER A 95 23.05 -10.64 13.17
C SER A 95 24.57 -10.82 12.94
N LEU A 96 25.38 -10.58 13.98
CA LEU A 96 26.83 -10.79 13.94
C LEU A 96 27.18 -12.28 14.10
N GLU A 97 26.46 -13.01 14.95
CA GLU A 97 26.61 -14.45 15.13
C GLU A 97 26.09 -15.24 13.92
N ASN A 98 25.00 -14.78 13.30
CA ASN A 98 24.39 -15.37 12.12
C ASN A 98 24.35 -14.36 10.97
N PRO A 99 25.49 -14.08 10.32
CA PRO A 99 25.54 -13.12 9.23
C PRO A 99 24.72 -13.65 8.03
N ASN A 100 23.60 -13.01 7.76
CA ASN A 100 22.83 -13.27 6.55
C ASN A 100 23.62 -12.74 5.34
N PRO A 101 23.91 -13.54 4.29
CA PRO A 101 24.70 -13.11 3.12
C PRO A 101 24.08 -11.95 2.33
N LYS A 102 22.83 -11.58 2.60
CA LYS A 102 22.17 -10.39 2.02
C LYS A 102 22.44 -9.09 2.80
N ASN A 103 22.85 -9.19 4.07
CA ASN A 103 23.10 -8.04 4.93
C ASN A 103 24.60 -7.67 4.98
N SER A 104 25.47 -8.48 4.38
CA SER A 104 26.86 -8.12 4.15
C SER A 104 26.96 -7.12 3.00
N SER A 105 26.72 -5.84 3.29
CA SER A 105 27.31 -4.78 2.48
C SER A 105 28.82 -5.00 2.50
N PRO A 106 29.52 -5.07 1.35
CA PRO A 106 30.96 -5.26 1.36
C PRO A 106 31.61 -4.00 1.95
N ASN A 107 31.93 -4.02 3.23
CA ASN A 107 32.94 -3.13 3.77
C ASN A 107 34.27 -3.56 3.12
N PRO A 108 34.93 -2.72 2.32
CA PRO A 108 36.10 -3.11 1.54
C PRO A 108 37.38 -3.27 2.39
N SER A 109 37.28 -3.34 3.72
CA SER A 109 38.40 -3.07 4.62
C SER A 109 38.81 -4.22 5.56
N SER A 110 38.20 -5.41 5.51
CA SER A 110 38.47 -6.42 6.55
C SER A 110 38.55 -7.87 6.08
N GLY A 111 39.05 -8.14 4.88
CA GLY A 111 39.44 -9.48 4.45
C GLY A 111 40.52 -9.38 3.38
N SER A 112 41.70 -9.93 3.64
CA SER A 112 42.80 -10.00 2.66
C SER A 112 42.43 -10.98 1.55
N LEU A 113 41.63 -10.54 0.60
CA LEU A 113 41.32 -11.26 -0.63
C LEU A 113 42.62 -11.39 -1.43
N THR A 114 43.02 -12.61 -1.72
CA THR A 114 44.20 -12.85 -2.56
C THR A 114 43.94 -12.33 -3.98
N TYR A 115 44.99 -11.91 -4.68
CA TYR A 115 44.88 -11.36 -6.03
C TYR A 115 44.16 -12.31 -7.02
N GLU A 116 44.28 -13.61 -6.79
CA GLU A 116 43.64 -14.66 -7.58
C GLU A 116 42.13 -14.72 -7.35
N GLU A 117 41.67 -14.56 -6.12
CA GLU A 117 40.25 -14.46 -5.78
C GLU A 117 39.59 -13.24 -6.43
N LEU A 118 40.29 -12.12 -6.45
CA LEU A 118 39.82 -10.89 -7.12
C LEU A 118 39.68 -11.10 -8.63
N ARG A 119 40.65 -11.77 -9.27
CA ARG A 119 40.61 -12.12 -10.70
C ARG A 119 39.49 -13.09 -11.01
N ALA A 120 39.27 -14.11 -10.17
CA ALA A 120 38.19 -15.08 -10.35
C ALA A 120 36.81 -14.42 -10.24
N ARG A 121 36.62 -13.54 -9.24
CA ARG A 121 35.39 -12.77 -9.05
C ARG A 121 35.13 -11.80 -10.19
N LEU A 122 36.16 -11.14 -10.72
CA LEU A 122 36.04 -10.29 -11.90
C LEU A 122 35.61 -11.08 -13.14
N ARG A 123 36.17 -12.28 -13.35
CA ARG A 123 35.77 -13.17 -14.45
C ARG A 123 34.31 -13.60 -14.34
N GLN A 124 33.86 -14.05 -13.17
CA GLN A 124 32.44 -14.37 -12.93
C GLN A 124 31.54 -13.17 -13.20
N ARG A 125 31.92 -11.97 -12.73
CA ARG A 125 31.13 -10.75 -12.96
C ARG A 125 31.05 -10.38 -14.44
N ILE A 126 32.11 -10.60 -15.21
CA ILE A 126 32.11 -10.38 -16.66
C ILE A 126 31.22 -11.41 -17.37
N GLU A 127 31.26 -12.68 -16.95
CA GLU A 127 30.41 -13.76 -17.48
C GLU A 127 28.92 -13.46 -17.27
N ASP A 128 28.52 -13.05 -16.06
CA ASP A 128 27.15 -12.65 -15.73
C ASP A 128 26.66 -11.47 -16.57
N LEU A 129 27.53 -10.49 -16.81
CA LEU A 129 27.22 -9.33 -17.64
C LEU A 129 27.14 -9.66 -19.14
N ARG A 130 27.78 -10.76 -19.57
CA ARG A 130 27.71 -11.28 -20.95
C ARG A 130 26.48 -12.16 -21.14
N SER A 131 26.16 -13.03 -20.19
CA SER A 131 24.97 -13.91 -20.25
C SER A 131 23.66 -13.12 -20.27
N GLY A 132 23.61 -11.95 -19.62
CA GLY A 132 22.46 -11.03 -19.67
C GLY A 132 22.25 -10.29 -21.01
N ARG A 133 23.22 -10.32 -21.95
CA ARG A 133 23.12 -9.63 -23.25
C ARG A 133 22.60 -10.51 -24.40
N ASN A 134 22.75 -11.85 -24.31
CA ASN A 134 22.47 -12.75 -25.44
C ASN A 134 21.13 -13.52 -25.39
N THR A 135 20.24 -13.25 -24.42
CA THR A 135 18.99 -14.02 -24.26
C THR A 135 17.70 -13.19 -24.18
N ARG A 136 17.69 -11.94 -24.67
CA ARG A 136 16.50 -11.08 -24.57
C ARG A 136 16.03 -10.56 -25.93
N PRO A 137 14.81 -10.90 -26.41
CA PRO A 137 14.20 -10.19 -27.52
C PRO A 137 13.92 -8.75 -27.06
N LYS A 138 14.13 -7.78 -27.97
CA LYS A 138 14.00 -6.35 -27.69
C LYS A 138 12.64 -6.04 -27.02
N PRO A 139 12.60 -5.39 -25.84
CA PRO A 139 11.35 -4.90 -25.29
C PRO A 139 10.93 -3.64 -26.06
N HIS A 140 9.71 -3.67 -26.60
CA HIS A 140 9.01 -2.51 -27.14
C HIS A 140 8.98 -1.39 -26.09
N GLU A 141 9.49 -0.22 -26.47
CA GLU A 141 9.46 0.98 -25.65
C GLU A 141 8.02 1.27 -25.22
N THR A 142 7.80 1.28 -23.91
CA THR A 142 6.58 1.84 -23.32
C THR A 142 6.99 3.09 -22.57
N HIS A 143 6.66 4.23 -23.16
CA HIS A 143 6.79 5.53 -22.52
C HIS A 143 6.18 5.50 -21.12
N LYS A 144 7.01 5.78 -20.11
CA LYS A 144 6.56 6.19 -18.78
C LYS A 144 5.65 7.41 -18.94
N ARG A 145 4.34 7.22 -18.85
CA ARG A 145 3.40 8.32 -18.64
C ARG A 145 3.39 8.66 -17.17
N LYS A 146 3.78 9.90 -16.86
CA LYS A 146 3.44 10.56 -15.60
C LYS A 146 1.93 10.40 -15.41
N ARG A 147 1.55 9.90 -14.25
CA ARG A 147 0.19 9.84 -13.76
C ARG A 147 -0.20 11.28 -13.41
N GLU A 148 -0.92 11.94 -14.30
CA GLU A 148 -1.71 13.11 -13.90
C GLU A 148 -2.91 12.55 -13.12
N GLU A 149 -3.07 13.02 -11.89
CA GLU A 149 -4.27 12.84 -11.09
C GLU A 149 -5.36 13.69 -11.75
N ASP A 150 -6.27 13.03 -12.48
CA ASP A 150 -7.51 13.65 -12.91
C ASP A 150 -8.46 13.59 -11.72
N ASP A 151 -8.61 14.72 -11.01
CA ASP A 151 -9.68 14.95 -10.05
C ASP A 151 -11.01 15.03 -10.81
N ASP A 152 -11.87 14.03 -10.60
CA ASP A 152 -13.26 14.04 -11.07
C ASP A 152 -14.08 14.96 -10.14
N GLU A 153 -14.12 16.26 -10.43
CA GLU A 153 -15.11 17.18 -9.83
C GLU A 153 -16.44 17.08 -10.59
N GLU A 154 -17.49 16.73 -9.84
CA GLU A 154 -18.89 16.76 -10.22
C GLU A 154 -19.29 18.19 -10.66
N ILE A 155 -19.94 18.29 -11.82
CA ILE A 155 -20.43 19.57 -12.37
C ILE A 155 -21.82 19.82 -11.79
N GLU A 156 -21.93 20.74 -10.83
CA GLU A 156 -23.20 21.42 -10.54
C GLU A 156 -23.37 22.63 -11.46
N GLU A 157 -24.56 22.71 -12.03
CA GLU A 157 -25.03 23.74 -12.94
C GLU A 157 -25.31 25.03 -12.14
N GLN A 158 -24.56 26.11 -12.40
CA GLN A 158 -24.84 27.41 -11.78
C GLN A 158 -25.27 28.44 -12.82
N GLN A 159 -26.49 28.92 -12.62
CA GLN A 159 -27.13 30.02 -13.33
C GLN A 159 -26.46 31.35 -12.95
N LYS A 160 -26.44 32.30 -13.89
CA LYS A 160 -25.92 33.66 -13.74
C LYS A 160 -26.77 34.49 -12.79
N GLU A 161 -26.16 35.09 -11.77
CA GLU A 161 -26.61 36.36 -11.19
C GLU A 161 -25.42 37.29 -10.84
N GLU A 162 -25.70 38.59 -10.93
CA GLU A 162 -24.86 39.80 -10.84
C GLU A 162 -24.19 40.06 -9.46
N PRO A 163 -23.20 40.97 -9.35
CA PRO A 163 -22.26 40.99 -8.23
C PRO A 163 -22.84 41.68 -6.98
N LYS A 164 -22.68 41.03 -5.82
CA LYS A 164 -22.89 41.65 -4.50
C LYS A 164 -21.64 41.48 -3.63
N GLU A 165 -21.37 42.56 -2.90
CA GLU A 165 -20.20 42.89 -2.09
C GLU A 165 -19.58 41.74 -1.28
N GLU A 166 -18.25 41.66 -1.31
CA GLU A 166 -17.44 40.65 -0.65
C GLU A 166 -17.47 40.80 0.88
N LYS A 167 -18.30 40.00 1.55
CA LYS A 167 -18.07 39.65 2.96
C LYS A 167 -17.11 38.47 3.00
N LEU A 168 -15.87 38.72 3.45
CA LEU A 168 -14.84 37.70 3.63
C LEU A 168 -15.28 36.70 4.71
N ASN A 169 -15.80 35.54 4.28
CA ASN A 169 -16.15 34.45 5.17
C ASN A 169 -14.87 33.79 5.72
N LEU A 170 -14.70 33.81 7.04
CA LEU A 170 -13.56 33.26 7.80
C LEU A 170 -13.41 31.71 7.68
N ASN A 171 -14.32 31.05 6.96
CA ASN A 171 -14.37 29.59 6.82
C ASN A 171 -13.73 29.05 5.53
N ASP A 172 -13.18 29.91 4.65
CA ASP A 172 -12.47 29.46 3.42
C ASP A 172 -10.96 29.21 3.64
N LEU A 173 -10.47 29.31 4.89
CA LEU A 173 -9.11 28.90 5.28
C LEU A 173 -9.02 27.38 5.43
N SER A 174 -9.16 26.65 4.32
CA SER A 174 -8.73 25.26 4.25
C SER A 174 -7.21 25.20 4.23
N TYR A 175 -6.63 24.43 5.16
CA TYR A 175 -5.18 24.21 5.24
C TYR A 175 -4.66 23.62 3.92
N GLY A 176 -3.90 24.42 3.16
CA GLY A 176 -3.15 23.96 1.99
C GLY A 176 -3.42 24.70 0.68
N LYS A 177 -4.40 25.60 0.60
CA LYS A 177 -4.68 26.37 -0.63
C LYS A 177 -4.40 27.86 -0.44
N ILE A 178 -3.12 28.20 -0.44
CA ILE A 178 -2.67 29.59 -0.60
C ILE A 178 -2.96 29.96 -2.06
N LYS A 179 -3.89 30.89 -2.29
CA LYS A 179 -4.18 31.46 -3.62
C LYS A 179 -3.00 32.36 -4.03
N THR A 180 -1.87 31.77 -4.42
CA THR A 180 -0.85 32.45 -5.22
C THR A 180 -1.48 32.79 -6.57
N GLY A 181 -1.28 34.03 -7.05
CA GLY A 181 -1.86 34.57 -8.27
C GLY A 181 -1.41 33.83 -9.54
N GLU A 182 -1.94 32.63 -9.76
CA GLU A 182 -1.71 31.85 -10.96
C GLU A 182 -2.73 32.27 -12.03
N SER A 183 -2.20 32.67 -13.19
CA SER A 183 -2.97 32.88 -14.40
C SER A 183 -3.85 31.65 -14.67
N LYS A 184 -5.17 31.86 -14.78
CA LYS A 184 -6.16 30.78 -15.04
C LYS A 184 -5.73 30.01 -16.29
N LYS A 185 -5.17 28.81 -16.10
CA LYS A 185 -4.83 27.90 -17.21
C LYS A 185 -6.10 27.65 -18.02
N LYS A 186 -6.09 27.99 -19.32
CA LYS A 186 -7.26 27.77 -20.18
C LYS A 186 -7.64 26.29 -20.14
N LYS A 187 -8.89 25.99 -19.77
CA LYS A 187 -9.40 24.61 -19.75
C LYS A 187 -9.27 24.01 -21.16
N LYS A 188 -8.71 22.80 -21.27
CA LYS A 188 -8.66 22.06 -22.52
C LYS A 188 -10.08 21.76 -22.99
N LEU A 189 -10.30 21.76 -24.31
CA LEU A 189 -11.62 21.41 -24.86
C LEU A 189 -12.01 19.98 -24.51
N THR A 190 -13.30 19.77 -24.25
CA THR A 190 -13.82 18.41 -24.05
C THR A 190 -13.75 17.62 -25.36
N LYS A 191 -13.63 16.30 -25.26
CA LYS A 191 -13.56 15.42 -26.45
C LYS A 191 -14.82 15.54 -27.33
N ALA A 192 -15.97 15.83 -26.74
CA ALA A 192 -17.21 16.09 -27.47
C ALA A 192 -17.13 17.39 -28.29
N GLN A 193 -16.66 18.48 -27.68
CA GLN A 193 -16.43 19.75 -28.39
C GLN A 193 -15.36 19.60 -29.49
N ALA A 194 -14.31 18.81 -29.25
CA ALA A 194 -13.31 18.50 -30.26
C ALA A 194 -13.91 17.73 -31.45
N LEU A 195 -14.80 16.77 -31.19
CA LEU A 195 -15.52 16.02 -32.23
C LEU A 195 -16.39 16.95 -33.08
N GLU A 196 -17.14 17.85 -32.46
CA GLU A 196 -17.97 18.83 -33.17
C GLU A 196 -17.14 19.77 -34.03
N LYS A 197 -16.02 20.27 -33.49
CA LYS A 197 -15.09 21.10 -34.26
C LYS A 197 -14.48 20.35 -35.44
N ALA A 198 -14.08 19.10 -35.24
CA ALA A 198 -13.54 18.24 -36.30
C ALA A 198 -14.58 18.01 -37.42
N LYS A 199 -15.84 17.72 -37.06
CA LYS A 199 -16.93 17.55 -38.03
C LYS A 199 -17.21 18.83 -38.82
N ARG A 200 -17.32 19.98 -38.14
CA ARG A 200 -17.53 21.28 -38.79
C ARG A 200 -16.39 21.59 -39.77
N LEU A 201 -15.15 21.29 -39.39
CA LEU A 201 -14.00 21.44 -40.29
C LEU A 201 -14.05 20.46 -41.47
N GLU A 202 -14.58 19.25 -41.29
CA GLU A 202 -14.76 18.28 -42.37
C GLU A 202 -15.86 18.70 -43.35
N GLU A 203 -16.97 19.26 -42.84
CA GLU A 203 -18.06 19.82 -43.65
C GLU A 203 -17.57 20.98 -44.51
N LEU A 204 -16.85 21.94 -43.93
CA LEU A 204 -16.27 23.09 -44.64
C LEU A 204 -15.21 22.71 -45.69
N LYS A 205 -14.64 21.51 -45.62
CA LYS A 205 -13.69 21.00 -46.62
C LYS A 205 -14.39 20.38 -47.83
N LYS A 206 -15.67 20.02 -47.72
CA LYS A 206 -16.43 19.36 -48.79
C LYS A 206 -17.00 20.36 -49.82
N ASP A 207 -17.00 21.65 -49.51
CA ASP A 207 -17.43 22.69 -50.44
C ASP A 207 -16.44 22.83 -51.63
N PRO A 208 -16.89 22.78 -52.89
CA PRO A 208 -15.99 22.68 -54.06
C PRO A 208 -15.14 23.93 -54.29
N GLU A 209 -15.66 25.14 -54.06
CA GLU A 209 -14.92 26.38 -54.33
C GLU A 209 -14.09 26.86 -53.14
N LYS A 210 -14.64 26.78 -51.93
CA LYS A 210 -13.99 27.27 -50.69
C LYS A 210 -13.20 26.18 -49.99
N GLY A 211 -13.48 24.90 -50.25
CA GLY A 211 -12.85 23.76 -49.60
C GLY A 211 -11.36 23.67 -49.89
N GLU A 212 -10.91 23.94 -51.11
CA GLU A 212 -9.46 23.94 -51.42
C GLU A 212 -8.69 25.03 -50.67
N ALA A 213 -9.26 26.24 -50.59
CA ALA A 213 -8.64 27.32 -49.83
C ALA A 213 -8.63 27.03 -48.33
N ILE A 214 -9.71 26.44 -47.79
CA ILE A 214 -9.83 26.06 -46.39
C ILE A 214 -8.90 24.90 -46.04
N THR A 215 -8.81 23.86 -46.88
CA THR A 215 -7.89 22.73 -46.69
C THR A 215 -6.44 23.19 -46.67
N LYS A 216 -6.03 24.04 -47.63
CA LYS A 216 -4.68 24.65 -47.65
C LYS A 216 -4.43 25.48 -46.38
N LYS A 217 -5.35 26.37 -46.00
CA LYS A 217 -5.21 27.19 -44.77
C LYS A 217 -5.10 26.32 -43.52
N GLN A 218 -5.91 25.27 -43.41
CA GLN A 218 -5.88 24.37 -42.27
C GLN A 218 -4.62 23.49 -42.27
N SER A 219 -4.15 23.02 -43.42
CA SER A 219 -2.92 22.21 -43.48
C SER A 219 -1.71 23.00 -43.01
N TRP A 220 -1.57 24.27 -43.42
CA TRP A 220 -0.52 25.16 -42.94
C TRP A 220 -0.65 25.48 -41.45
N LYS A 221 -1.87 25.77 -40.96
CA LYS A 221 -2.11 26.00 -39.53
C LYS A 221 -1.77 24.77 -38.68
N THR A 222 -2.23 23.60 -39.09
CA THR A 222 -1.94 22.33 -38.41
C THR A 222 -0.44 22.01 -38.44
N ALA A 223 0.25 22.25 -39.56
CA ALA A 223 1.70 22.07 -39.64
C ALA A 223 2.46 23.02 -38.71
N ALA A 224 2.06 24.29 -38.64
CA ALA A 224 2.61 25.27 -37.72
C ALA A 224 2.38 24.89 -36.25
N SER A 225 1.16 24.50 -35.86
CA SER A 225 0.86 24.01 -34.50
C SER A 225 1.69 22.77 -34.14
N ARG A 226 1.87 21.83 -35.07
CA ARG A 226 2.73 20.64 -34.84
C ARG A 226 4.20 21.01 -34.70
N ALA A 227 4.70 21.94 -35.51
CA ALA A 227 6.07 22.45 -35.40
C ALA A 227 6.30 23.20 -34.08
N ALA A 228 5.29 23.91 -33.57
CA ALA A 228 5.28 24.52 -32.25
C ALA A 228 5.21 23.51 -31.08
N GLY A 229 5.06 22.20 -31.37
CA GLY A 229 5.00 21.13 -30.37
C GLY A 229 3.60 20.81 -29.84
N GLU A 230 2.54 21.38 -30.42
CA GLU A 230 1.16 21.10 -30.03
C GLU A 230 0.68 19.74 -30.57
N LYS A 231 0.10 18.91 -29.70
CA LYS A 231 -0.46 17.60 -30.08
C LYS A 231 -1.84 17.75 -30.71
N VAL A 232 -1.87 17.97 -32.01
CA VAL A 232 -3.10 18.19 -32.78
C VAL A 232 -3.90 16.88 -32.98
N HIS A 233 -5.17 16.86 -32.55
CA HIS A 233 -6.08 15.71 -32.68
C HIS A 233 -7.35 16.12 -33.45
N ASP A 234 -7.30 16.07 -34.79
CA ASP A 234 -8.39 16.60 -35.65
C ASP A 234 -9.25 15.51 -36.31
N ASP A 235 -8.89 14.23 -36.19
CA ASP A 235 -9.58 13.15 -36.89
C ASP A 235 -10.88 12.73 -36.17
N PRO A 236 -12.08 12.94 -36.78
CA PRO A 236 -13.35 12.68 -36.10
C PRO A 236 -13.56 11.20 -35.79
N LYS A 237 -13.01 10.29 -36.61
CA LYS A 237 -13.05 8.84 -36.38
C LYS A 237 -12.29 8.43 -35.11
N LEU A 238 -11.07 8.97 -34.91
CA LEU A 238 -10.24 8.66 -33.74
C LEU A 238 -10.84 9.26 -32.47
N ILE A 239 -11.39 10.47 -32.54
CA ILE A 239 -12.06 11.11 -31.39
C ILE A 239 -13.28 10.27 -30.96
N LYS A 240 -14.10 9.78 -31.90
CA LYS A 240 -15.22 8.87 -31.60
C LYS A 240 -14.78 7.59 -30.90
N GLU A 241 -13.73 6.94 -31.40
CA GLU A 241 -13.17 5.73 -30.78
C GLU A 241 -12.61 6.01 -29.38
N SER A 242 -12.01 7.19 -29.16
CA SER A 242 -11.54 7.59 -27.84
C SER A 242 -12.69 7.74 -26.82
N ILE A 243 -13.80 8.36 -27.23
CA ILE A 243 -15.01 8.50 -26.41
C ILE A 243 -15.60 7.12 -26.11
N LYS A 244 -15.65 6.22 -27.09
CA LYS A 244 -16.13 4.84 -26.90
C LYS A 244 -15.27 4.06 -25.90
N LYS A 245 -13.95 4.17 -25.98
CA LYS A 245 -13.01 3.54 -25.03
C LYS A 245 -13.21 4.09 -23.62
N GLU A 246 -13.42 5.39 -23.48
CA GLU A 246 -13.69 6.05 -22.20
C GLU A 246 -15.01 5.59 -21.58
N LYS A 247 -16.09 5.54 -22.36
CA LYS A 247 -17.38 5.00 -21.91
C LYS A 247 -17.26 3.54 -21.45
N ARG A 248 -16.55 2.69 -22.20
CA ARG A 248 -16.29 1.30 -21.81
C ARG A 248 -15.47 1.20 -20.51
N ARG A 249 -14.50 2.09 -20.32
CA ARG A 249 -13.71 2.16 -19.09
C ARG A 249 -14.60 2.54 -17.90
N GLN A 250 -15.43 3.58 -18.06
CA GLN A 250 -16.40 4.01 -17.04
C GLN A 250 -17.40 2.89 -16.68
N GLN A 251 -17.95 2.19 -17.67
CA GLN A 251 -18.82 1.03 -17.46
C GLN A 251 -18.13 -0.05 -16.61
N LYS A 252 -16.90 -0.44 -16.98
CA LYS A 252 -16.11 -1.41 -16.19
C LYS A 252 -15.83 -0.94 -14.76
N HIS A 253 -15.63 0.36 -14.55
CA HIS A 253 -15.44 0.91 -13.21
C HIS A 253 -16.75 0.86 -12.41
N ALA A 254 -17.87 1.22 -13.04
CA ALA A 254 -19.20 1.17 -12.43
C ALA A 254 -19.59 -0.28 -12.05
N GLU A 255 -19.37 -1.24 -12.94
CA GLU A 255 -19.60 -2.67 -12.68
C GLU A 255 -18.75 -3.16 -11.50
N LYS A 256 -17.44 -2.88 -11.51
CA LYS A 256 -16.56 -3.24 -10.39
C LYS A 256 -16.95 -2.58 -9.08
N TRP A 257 -17.47 -1.36 -9.13
CA TRP A 257 -17.97 -0.67 -7.94
C TRP A 257 -19.22 -1.37 -7.40
N LYS A 258 -20.18 -1.70 -8.27
CA LYS A 258 -21.37 -2.49 -7.91
C LYS A 258 -20.99 -3.83 -7.29
N GLU A 259 -20.09 -4.59 -7.92
CA GLU A 259 -19.59 -5.86 -7.37
C GLU A 259 -19.00 -5.72 -5.95
N ARG A 260 -18.27 -4.63 -5.67
CA ARG A 260 -17.73 -4.35 -4.34
C ARG A 260 -18.82 -4.04 -3.32
N VAL A 261 -19.81 -3.25 -3.71
CA VAL A 261 -20.96 -2.92 -2.86
C VAL A 261 -21.76 -4.19 -2.56
N ASP A 262 -22.06 -5.00 -3.57
CA ASP A 262 -22.80 -6.25 -3.43
C ASP A 262 -22.05 -7.24 -2.53
N SER A 263 -20.72 -7.36 -2.68
CA SER A 263 -19.88 -8.18 -1.80
C SER A 263 -19.90 -7.70 -0.33
N ARG A 264 -19.89 -6.39 -0.12
CA ARG A 264 -19.99 -5.79 1.21
C ARG A 264 -21.37 -6.06 1.82
N GLU A 265 -22.43 -5.91 1.04
CA GLU A 265 -23.80 -6.16 1.48
C GLU A 265 -24.08 -7.62 1.76
N SER A 266 -23.62 -8.54 0.91
CA SER A 266 -23.78 -9.98 1.13
C SER A 266 -23.06 -10.42 2.42
N SER A 267 -21.82 -9.95 2.64
CA SER A 267 -21.08 -10.18 3.88
C SER A 267 -21.80 -9.62 5.11
N ARG A 268 -22.44 -8.45 4.99
CA ARG A 268 -23.25 -7.85 6.06
C ARG A 268 -24.49 -8.69 6.34
N LYS A 269 -25.23 -9.08 5.30
CA LYS A 269 -26.45 -9.89 5.38
C LYS A 269 -26.16 -11.27 5.98
N GLU A 270 -25.06 -11.90 5.61
CA GLU A 270 -24.63 -13.20 6.16
C GLU A 270 -24.33 -13.11 7.67
N LYS A 271 -23.59 -12.08 8.10
CA LYS A 271 -23.34 -11.81 9.53
C LYS A 271 -24.62 -11.50 10.31
N GLN A 272 -25.54 -10.77 9.71
CA GLN A 272 -26.85 -10.50 10.32
C GLN A 272 -27.69 -11.78 10.43
N LYS A 273 -27.70 -12.60 9.38
CA LYS A 273 -28.41 -13.90 9.35
C LYS A 273 -27.88 -14.84 10.43
N THR A 274 -26.57 -15.07 10.48
CA THR A 274 -25.93 -15.89 11.51
C THR A 274 -26.23 -15.39 12.93
N ARG A 275 -26.22 -14.07 13.16
CA ARG A 275 -26.64 -13.49 14.44
C ARG A 275 -28.11 -13.79 14.75
N SER A 276 -29.00 -13.64 13.77
CA SER A 276 -30.43 -13.91 13.95
C SER A 276 -30.70 -15.40 14.24
N ASP A 277 -29.97 -16.30 13.59
CA ASP A 277 -30.09 -17.74 13.77
C ASP A 277 -29.56 -18.15 15.15
N ASN A 278 -28.40 -17.64 15.58
CA ASN A 278 -27.88 -17.87 16.93
C ASN A 278 -28.82 -17.35 18.04
N ILE A 279 -29.49 -16.21 17.80
CA ILE A 279 -30.50 -15.68 18.73
C ILE A 279 -31.72 -16.60 18.79
N LYS A 280 -32.23 -17.05 17.63
CA LYS A 280 -33.34 -17.99 17.56
C LYS A 280 -33.01 -19.31 18.24
N GLU A 281 -31.82 -19.85 18.01
CA GLU A 281 -31.32 -21.06 18.65
C GLU A 281 -31.27 -20.89 20.17
N ARG A 282 -30.71 -19.77 20.67
CA ARG A 282 -30.70 -19.48 22.11
C ARG A 282 -32.11 -19.38 22.70
N ILE A 283 -33.07 -18.80 21.96
CA ILE A 283 -34.47 -18.75 22.36
C ILE A 283 -35.07 -20.16 22.41
N GLN A 284 -34.83 -20.99 21.39
CA GLN A 284 -35.29 -22.37 21.32
C GLN A 284 -34.70 -23.22 22.45
N GLN A 285 -33.40 -23.12 22.72
CA GLN A 285 -32.74 -23.79 23.85
C GLN A 285 -33.35 -23.37 25.19
N LYS A 286 -33.66 -22.09 25.39
CA LYS A 286 -34.37 -21.63 26.60
C LYS A 286 -35.79 -22.21 26.71
N LYS A 287 -36.52 -22.32 25.59
CA LYS A 287 -37.85 -22.96 25.54
C LYS A 287 -37.74 -24.45 25.85
N ALA A 288 -36.80 -25.16 25.22
CA ALA A 288 -36.54 -26.58 25.46
C ALA A 288 -36.19 -26.86 26.92
N ARG A 289 -35.29 -26.08 27.53
CA ARG A 289 -34.97 -26.21 28.98
C ARG A 289 -36.18 -25.97 29.89
N ARG A 290 -37.10 -25.06 29.50
CA ARG A 290 -38.35 -24.84 30.26
C ARG A 290 -39.30 -26.03 30.12
N ILE A 291 -39.41 -26.60 28.92
CA ILE A 291 -40.21 -27.79 28.64
C ILE A 291 -39.63 -28.99 29.40
N GLU A 292 -38.33 -29.25 29.29
CA GLU A 292 -37.60 -30.32 30.00
C GLU A 292 -37.78 -30.20 31.52
N LYS A 293 -37.68 -28.99 32.09
CA LYS A 293 -37.97 -28.77 33.52
C LYS A 293 -39.42 -29.10 33.89
N ARG A 294 -40.38 -28.81 33.02
CA ARG A 294 -41.81 -29.13 33.23
C ARG A 294 -42.03 -30.64 33.14
N GLU A 295 -41.47 -31.30 32.13
CA GLU A 295 -41.55 -32.75 31.94
C GLU A 295 -40.86 -33.50 33.08
N LYS A 296 -39.66 -33.08 33.50
CA LYS A 296 -38.98 -33.67 34.66
C LYS A 296 -39.78 -33.51 35.96
N LYS A 297 -40.51 -32.40 36.13
CA LYS A 297 -41.44 -32.23 37.26
C LYS A 297 -42.63 -33.17 37.15
N LEU A 298 -43.19 -33.33 35.95
CA LEU A 298 -44.32 -34.22 35.66
C LEU A 298 -43.96 -35.72 35.79
N MET A 299 -42.71 -36.08 35.50
CA MET A 299 -42.18 -37.46 35.51
C MET A 299 -41.43 -37.82 36.79
N ARG A 300 -41.44 -36.97 37.84
CA ARG A 300 -40.82 -37.29 39.14
C ARG A 300 -41.60 -38.42 39.83
N PRO A 301 -40.96 -39.53 40.24
CA PRO A 301 -41.63 -40.60 40.97
C PRO A 301 -42.15 -40.08 42.33
N GLY A 302 -43.46 -40.16 42.57
CA GLY A 302 -44.12 -39.69 43.80
C GLY A 302 -45.62 -39.41 43.65
N PHE A 303 -46.25 -38.91 44.71
CA PHE A 303 -47.71 -38.75 44.90
C PHE A 303 -48.44 -37.85 43.86
N GLU A 304 -47.70 -37.07 43.08
CA GLU A 304 -48.23 -36.20 42.02
C GLU A 304 -47.57 -36.44 40.64
N GLY A 305 -47.02 -37.64 40.42
CA GLY A 305 -46.60 -38.06 39.08
C GLY A 305 -47.78 -38.08 38.10
N ARG A 306 -47.48 -38.08 36.79
CA ARG A 306 -48.42 -38.09 35.66
C ARG A 306 -49.70 -38.90 35.98
N LYS A 307 -50.78 -38.23 36.41
CA LYS A 307 -52.08 -38.88 36.64
C LYS A 307 -52.61 -39.39 35.30
N GLU A 308 -52.49 -40.70 35.10
CA GLU A 308 -53.17 -41.43 34.04
C GLU A 308 -54.67 -41.49 34.40
N GLY A 309 -55.37 -40.39 34.21
CA GLY A 309 -56.82 -40.31 34.41
C GLY A 309 -57.29 -39.79 35.78
N TYR A 310 -58.58 -39.46 35.82
CA TYR A 310 -59.31 -39.07 37.03
C TYR A 310 -59.72 -40.34 37.78
N ILE A 311 -59.52 -40.36 39.10
CA ILE A 311 -59.85 -41.50 40.00
C ILE A 311 -61.36 -41.80 40.12
N ASN A 312 -62.22 -40.98 39.49
CA ASN A 312 -63.66 -41.20 39.46
C ASN A 312 -64.13 -41.46 38.02
N GLN A 313 -64.05 -42.72 37.59
CA GLN A 313 -64.94 -43.37 36.62
C GLN A 313 -65.22 -44.78 37.12
#